data_AF-A0A6B0HHB2-F1
#
_entry.id   AF-A0A6B0HHB2-F1
#
_cell.length_a   1.000
_cell.length_b   1.000
_cell.length_c   1.000
_cell.angle_alpha   90.00
_cell.angle_beta   90.00
_cell.angle_gamma   90.00
#
_symmetry.space_group_name_H-M   'P 1'
#
loop_
_entity.id
_entity.type
_entity.pdbx_description
1 polymer ?
#
loop_
_entity_poly.entity_id
_entity_poly.type
_entity_poly.pdbx_seq_one_letter_code
_entity_poly.pdbx_strand_id
1 'polypeptide(L)'
;MQVQTRVDVFEMIFLVFLGLGTLVGAVVIAYTLYNAYKYRDEGTSSDDDAPTLGELPTGGKGGKKLFVSFGLSAIIVISLIIWTYGWLLYVEDGPQEAPEDAIEVDVEGWAFDWGFTYENGVETNSLGEGMVVPADTPVWLEVTGTDVWHTFGISELKVKADAIPGEVDETWFMAEEPGEYTAECFELCGPGHSDMDSDVTVLPQDEFDQWMDDQLTLTITLEDENEEPVTDGFELSIEHQENDEFDEDLSATLGPDDFEDGTVELGDFEQGGAYDVTITPTDDEFEAIEDTIDFTGPTDETYELEDPDADDEDDDNNNNDGGDDE
;
A
#
# COMPACT_ATOMS: atom_id res chain seq x y z
N MET A 1 8.62 19.47 12.07
CA MET A 1 8.13 18.64 13.19
C MET A 1 8.33 17.23 12.69
N GLN A 2 9.02 16.35 13.42
CA GLN A 2 9.12 14.95 12.97
C GLN A 2 7.70 14.39 12.83
N VAL A 3 7.44 13.70 11.72
CA VAL A 3 6.20 12.94 11.51
C VAL A 3 6.14 11.89 12.63
N GLN A 4 4.99 11.75 13.29
CA GLN A 4 4.80 10.71 14.29
C GLN A 4 4.23 9.47 13.61
N THR A 5 4.75 8.30 13.94
CA THR A 5 4.17 7.05 13.42
C THR A 5 2.78 6.83 14.03
N ARG A 6 1.96 6.02 13.36
CA ARG A 6 0.70 5.55 13.94
C ARG A 6 0.95 4.83 15.28
N VAL A 7 2.02 4.05 15.36
CA VAL A 7 2.44 3.31 16.56
C VAL A 7 2.65 4.26 17.73
N ASP A 8 3.40 5.34 17.55
CA ASP A 8 3.66 6.35 18.59
C ASP A 8 2.37 6.97 19.13
N VAL A 9 1.47 7.34 18.24
CA VAL A 9 0.20 7.99 18.60
C VAL A 9 -0.68 7.02 19.38
N PHE A 10 -0.82 5.77 18.91
CA PHE A 10 -1.58 4.75 19.61
C PHE A 10 -0.96 4.39 20.96
N GLU A 11 0.36 4.28 21.07
CA GLU A 11 1.04 4.01 22.34
C GLU A 11 0.83 5.16 23.33
N MET A 12 0.95 6.41 22.87
CA MET A 12 0.69 7.58 23.70
C MET A 12 -0.74 7.59 24.24
N ILE A 13 -1.74 7.36 23.38
CA ILE A 13 -3.15 7.26 23.79
C ILE A 13 -3.30 6.11 24.79
N PHE A 14 -2.79 4.92 24.47
CA PHE A 14 -2.89 3.75 25.31
C PHE A 14 -2.30 3.99 26.70
N LEU A 15 -1.10 4.55 26.82
CA LEU A 15 -0.45 4.82 28.10
C LEU A 15 -1.21 5.87 28.93
N VAL A 16 -1.77 6.90 28.29
CA VAL A 16 -2.60 7.90 28.98
C VAL A 16 -3.86 7.25 29.55
N PHE A 17 -4.59 6.48 28.74
CA PHE A 17 -5.82 5.81 29.17
C PHE A 17 -5.55 4.71 30.20
N LEU A 18 -4.49 3.93 30.03
CA LEU A 18 -4.06 2.91 30.97
C LEU A 18 -3.68 3.55 32.31
N GLY A 19 -2.88 4.63 32.31
CA GLY A 19 -2.46 5.32 33.52
C GLY A 19 -3.63 5.94 34.28
N LEU A 20 -4.51 6.66 33.58
CA LEU A 20 -5.68 7.30 34.18
C LEU A 20 -6.71 6.27 34.65
N GLY A 21 -6.98 5.25 33.83
CA GLY A 21 -7.88 4.14 34.16
C GLY A 21 -7.37 3.35 35.37
N THR A 22 -6.08 3.05 35.43
CA THR A 22 -5.45 2.37 36.57
C THR A 22 -5.55 3.22 37.84
N LEU A 23 -5.29 4.53 37.76
CA LEU A 23 -5.42 5.45 38.89
C LEU A 23 -6.85 5.48 39.44
N VAL A 24 -7.83 5.69 38.56
CA VAL A 24 -9.25 5.75 38.95
C VAL A 24 -9.70 4.40 39.51
N GLY A 25 -9.35 3.30 38.83
CA GLY A 25 -9.64 1.94 39.28
C GLY A 25 -9.08 1.66 40.66
N ALA A 26 -7.81 1.98 40.91
CA ALA A 26 -7.17 1.81 42.20
C ALA A 26 -7.88 2.60 43.31
N VAL A 27 -8.27 3.85 43.05
CA VAL A 27 -9.01 4.69 44.01
C VAL A 27 -10.38 4.09 44.33
N VAL A 28 -11.14 3.70 43.30
CA VAL A 28 -12.49 3.13 43.47
C VAL A 28 -12.43 1.80 44.22
N ILE A 29 -11.50 0.91 43.84
CA ILE A 29 -11.31 -0.38 44.49
C ILE A 29 -10.87 -0.18 45.94
N ALA A 30 -9.86 0.65 46.20
CA ALA A 30 -9.38 0.92 47.56
C ALA A 30 -10.48 1.54 48.44
N TYR A 31 -11.26 2.49 47.92
CA TYR A 31 -12.38 3.07 48.66
C TYR A 31 -13.48 2.05 48.93
N THR A 32 -13.78 1.19 47.96
CA THR A 32 -14.76 0.11 48.12
C THR A 32 -14.30 -0.88 49.19
N LEU A 33 -13.05 -1.33 49.13
CA LEU A 33 -12.45 -2.21 50.13
C LEU A 33 -12.40 -1.56 51.52
N TYR A 34 -12.05 -0.27 51.60
CA TYR A 34 -12.07 0.48 52.85
C TYR A 34 -13.47 0.52 53.47
N ASN A 35 -14.51 0.80 52.68
CA ASN A 35 -15.89 0.82 53.19
C ASN A 35 -16.35 -0.58 53.58
N ALA A 36 -16.03 -1.60 52.77
CA ALA A 36 -16.35 -2.99 53.08
C ALA A 36 -15.68 -3.44 54.38
N TYR A 37 -14.45 -3.01 54.66
CA TYR A 37 -13.74 -3.31 55.90
C TYR A 37 -14.28 -2.50 57.09
N LYS A 38 -14.42 -1.18 56.94
CA LYS A 38 -14.81 -0.26 58.01
C LYS A 38 -16.25 -0.44 58.48
N TYR A 39 -17.15 -0.74 57.54
CA TYR A 39 -18.58 -0.91 57.80
C TYR A 39 -18.98 -2.39 57.76
N ARG A 40 -18.01 -3.31 57.92
CA ARG A 40 -18.27 -4.75 58.08
C ARG A 40 -19.05 -4.98 59.36
N ASP A 41 -20.06 -5.85 59.32
CA ASP A 41 -20.80 -6.26 60.51
C ASP A 41 -19.90 -7.05 61.48
N GLU A 42 -19.83 -6.60 62.74
CA GLU A 42 -19.07 -7.24 63.82
C GLU A 42 -19.98 -8.05 64.78
N GLY A 43 -21.27 -8.17 64.49
CA GLY A 43 -22.21 -9.03 65.22
C GLY A 43 -22.76 -8.43 66.52
N THR A 44 -22.56 -7.13 66.77
CA THR A 44 -23.09 -6.39 67.94
C THR A 44 -24.18 -5.37 67.59
N SER A 45 -24.68 -5.39 66.36
CA SER A 45 -25.64 -4.41 65.84
C SER A 45 -27.00 -4.56 66.52
N SER A 46 -27.47 -3.52 67.23
CA SER A 46 -28.85 -3.42 67.70
C SER A 46 -29.78 -3.11 66.52
N ASP A 47 -30.92 -3.82 66.41
CA ASP A 47 -31.93 -3.67 65.36
C ASP A 47 -32.46 -2.23 65.17
N ASP A 48 -32.21 -1.33 66.13
CA ASP A 48 -32.70 0.05 66.14
C ASP A 48 -32.09 0.96 65.05
N ASP A 49 -30.94 0.61 64.47
CA ASP A 49 -30.28 1.37 63.38
C ASP A 49 -30.49 0.76 61.99
N ALA A 50 -31.26 -0.33 61.89
CA ALA A 50 -31.54 -0.98 60.60
C ALA A 50 -32.50 -0.12 59.77
N PRO A 51 -32.22 0.11 58.47
CA PRO A 51 -33.15 0.84 57.60
C PRO A 51 -34.49 0.10 57.53
N THR A 52 -35.56 0.77 57.93
CA THR A 52 -36.91 0.21 57.92
C THR A 52 -37.54 0.35 56.52
N LEU A 53 -38.29 -0.66 56.09
CA LEU A 53 -38.99 -0.63 54.80
C LEU A 53 -40.01 0.51 54.78
N GLY A 54 -39.82 1.48 53.88
CA GLY A 54 -40.72 2.62 53.69
C GLY A 54 -40.23 3.95 54.27
N GLU A 55 -39.12 3.97 55.02
CA GLU A 55 -38.47 5.20 55.46
C GLU A 55 -37.33 5.59 54.51
N LEU A 56 -37.38 6.83 53.99
CA LEU A 56 -36.28 7.37 53.20
C LEU A 56 -35.13 7.76 54.14
N PRO A 57 -33.88 7.35 53.86
CA PRO A 57 -32.73 7.72 54.68
C PRO A 57 -32.61 9.25 54.81
N THR A 58 -32.78 9.78 56.02
CA THR A 58 -32.76 11.24 56.29
C THR A 58 -31.36 11.70 56.67
N GLY A 59 -30.43 11.72 55.72
CA GLY A 59 -29.02 12.08 55.99
C GLY A 59 -28.25 12.85 54.91
N GLY A 60 -28.85 13.11 53.74
CA GLY A 60 -28.10 13.64 52.60
C GLY A 60 -28.11 15.18 52.49
N LYS A 61 -27.00 15.86 52.82
CA LYS A 61 -26.65 17.17 52.20
C LYS A 61 -26.20 16.99 50.73
N GLY A 62 -26.85 16.08 49.98
CA GLY A 62 -26.21 15.22 48.97
C GLY A 62 -26.15 15.76 47.54
N GLY A 63 -27.07 16.66 47.14
CA GLY A 63 -27.16 17.11 45.75
C GLY A 63 -25.89 17.82 45.27
N LYS A 64 -25.35 18.76 46.03
CA LYS A 64 -24.19 19.57 45.61
C LYS A 64 -22.93 18.72 45.37
N LYS A 65 -22.69 17.69 46.18
CA LYS A 65 -21.55 16.77 45.99
C LYS A 65 -21.74 15.89 44.75
N LEU A 66 -22.95 15.43 44.51
CA LEU A 66 -23.31 14.67 43.31
C LEU A 66 -23.11 15.52 42.05
N PHE A 67 -23.65 16.74 42.03
CA PHE A 67 -23.50 17.65 40.90
C PHE A 67 -22.04 18.05 40.63
N VAL A 68 -21.24 18.28 41.68
CA VAL A 68 -19.81 18.60 41.51
C VAL A 68 -19.02 17.39 40.99
N SER A 69 -19.26 16.20 41.53
CA SER A 69 -18.56 14.98 41.05
C SER A 69 -18.94 14.64 39.61
N PHE A 70 -20.23 14.68 39.28
CA PHE A 70 -20.72 14.46 37.91
C PHE A 70 -20.21 15.53 36.93
N GLY A 71 -20.23 16.80 37.33
CA GLY A 71 -19.72 17.89 36.49
C GLY A 71 -18.21 17.78 36.24
N LEU A 72 -17.43 17.44 37.28
CA LEU A 72 -15.99 17.24 37.15
C LEU A 72 -15.67 16.03 36.26
N SER A 73 -16.38 14.91 36.43
CA SER A 73 -16.18 13.73 35.57
C SER A 73 -16.56 14.03 34.12
N ALA A 74 -17.64 14.76 33.89
CA ALA A 74 -18.06 15.13 32.54
C ALA A 74 -16.99 15.99 31.84
N ILE A 75 -16.41 16.98 32.54
CA ILE A 75 -15.33 17.81 31.98
C ILE A 75 -14.13 16.94 31.60
N ILE A 76 -13.68 16.05 32.50
CA ILE A 76 -12.53 15.17 32.24
C ILE A 76 -12.80 14.29 31.01
N VAL A 77 -13.96 13.64 30.95
CA VAL A 77 -14.32 12.75 29.84
C VAL A 77 -14.42 13.50 28.52
N ILE A 78 -15.09 14.66 28.49
CA ILE A 78 -15.21 15.47 27.27
C ILE A 78 -13.83 15.94 26.80
N SER A 79 -12.96 16.39 27.72
CA SER A 79 -11.59 16.78 27.36
C SER A 79 -10.78 15.63 26.78
N LEU A 80 -10.90 14.42 27.35
CA LEU A 80 -10.24 13.22 26.83
C LEU A 80 -10.78 12.84 25.45
N ILE A 81 -12.10 12.91 25.22
CA ILE A 81 -12.69 12.62 23.91
C ILE A 81 -12.17 13.58 22.85
N ILE A 82 -12.19 14.89 23.11
CA ILE A 82 -11.71 15.90 22.15
C ILE A 82 -10.23 15.67 21.83
N TRP A 83 -9.42 15.41 22.86
CA TRP A 83 -8.00 15.15 22.68
C TRP A 83 -7.74 13.86 21.89
N THR A 84 -8.44 12.78 22.21
CA THR A 84 -8.29 11.48 21.53
C THR A 84 -8.72 11.58 20.08
N TYR A 85 -9.87 12.21 19.81
CA TYR A 85 -10.36 12.38 18.44
C TYR A 85 -9.41 13.23 17.59
N GLY A 86 -8.80 14.27 18.16
CA GLY A 86 -7.79 15.06 17.46
C GLY A 86 -6.57 14.24 17.02
N TRP A 87 -6.14 13.28 17.84
CA TRP A 87 -5.07 12.35 17.47
C TRP A 87 -5.53 11.26 16.49
N LEU A 88 -6.78 10.80 16.59
CA LEU A 88 -7.33 9.83 15.64
C LEU A 88 -7.45 10.42 14.24
N LEU A 89 -7.85 11.70 14.11
CA LEU A 89 -7.85 12.38 12.81
C LEU A 89 -6.45 12.43 12.18
N TYR A 90 -5.40 12.62 13.00
CA TYR A 90 -4.02 12.55 12.49
C TYR A 90 -3.64 11.14 12.00
N VAL A 91 -4.12 10.09 12.66
CA VAL A 91 -3.89 8.69 12.24
C VAL A 91 -4.68 8.36 10.96
N GLU A 92 -5.88 8.91 10.82
CA GLU A 92 -6.76 8.70 9.65
C GLU A 92 -6.21 9.45 8.43
N ASP A 93 -5.97 10.76 8.55
CA ASP A 93 -5.57 11.62 7.41
C ASP A 93 -4.05 11.57 7.11
N GLY A 94 -3.23 11.15 8.07
CA GLY A 94 -1.78 11.17 7.96
C GLY A 94 -1.12 12.54 8.07
N PRO A 95 0.22 12.62 7.89
CA PRO A 95 0.89 13.90 7.73
C PRO A 95 0.35 14.59 6.46
N GLN A 96 -0.12 15.84 6.61
CA GLN A 96 -0.75 16.69 5.57
C GLN A 96 -0.35 16.37 4.12
N GLU A 97 -1.25 15.71 3.36
CA GLU A 97 -1.13 15.29 1.95
C GLU A 97 0.16 14.49 1.68
N ALA A 98 0.03 13.26 1.17
CA ALA A 98 1.15 12.35 0.85
C ALA A 98 2.39 13.18 0.44
N PRO A 99 3.42 13.29 1.32
CA PRO A 99 4.55 14.13 1.01
C PRO A 99 5.19 13.61 -0.29
N GLU A 100 5.85 14.47 -1.06
CA GLU A 100 6.32 14.13 -2.43
C GLU A 100 7.23 12.88 -2.49
N ASP A 101 7.72 12.42 -1.34
CA ASP A 101 8.53 11.22 -1.12
C ASP A 101 7.75 10.00 -0.61
N ALA A 102 6.42 10.06 -0.52
CA ALA A 102 5.60 8.93 -0.13
C ALA A 102 5.53 7.88 -1.25
N ILE A 103 5.49 6.61 -0.84
CA ILE A 103 5.29 5.49 -1.77
C ILE A 103 3.84 5.07 -1.70
N GLU A 104 3.18 4.99 -2.86
CA GLU A 104 1.83 4.44 -2.98
C GLU A 104 1.88 2.96 -3.36
N VAL A 105 1.10 2.15 -2.67
CA VAL A 105 0.98 0.70 -2.92
C VAL A 105 -0.50 0.33 -2.95
N ASP A 106 -0.95 -0.19 -4.09
CA ASP A 106 -2.26 -0.79 -4.24
C ASP A 106 -2.26 -2.17 -3.60
N VAL A 107 -3.21 -2.42 -2.71
CA VAL A 107 -3.36 -3.69 -1.99
C VAL A 107 -4.67 -4.35 -2.39
N GLU A 108 -4.58 -5.52 -3.01
CA GLU A 108 -5.74 -6.30 -3.42
C GLU A 108 -5.87 -7.59 -2.61
N GLY A 109 -7.01 -7.80 -1.96
CA GLY A 109 -7.31 -9.01 -1.21
C GLY A 109 -8.23 -10.00 -1.94
N TRP A 110 -7.87 -11.28 -1.95
CA TRP A 110 -8.75 -12.38 -2.38
C TRP A 110 -8.61 -13.61 -1.47
N ALA A 111 -9.56 -14.55 -1.50
CA ALA A 111 -9.44 -15.76 -0.69
C ALA A 111 -8.33 -16.69 -1.24
N PHE A 112 -7.18 -16.89 -0.58
CA PHE A 112 -6.73 -16.39 0.73
C PHE A 112 -5.30 -15.85 0.61
N ASP A 113 -5.14 -14.73 -0.07
CA ASP A 113 -3.85 -14.13 -0.39
C ASP A 113 -3.99 -12.61 -0.62
N TRP A 114 -2.85 -11.91 -0.63
CA TRP A 114 -2.73 -10.48 -0.84
C TRP A 114 -1.81 -10.22 -2.03
N GLY A 115 -2.23 -9.31 -2.91
CA GLY A 115 -1.43 -8.75 -3.98
C GLY A 115 -1.06 -7.31 -3.67
N PHE A 116 0.12 -6.91 -4.12
CA PHE A 116 0.66 -5.57 -3.97
C PHE A 116 1.16 -5.08 -5.31
N THR A 117 0.68 -3.90 -5.73
CA THR A 117 1.10 -3.25 -6.97
C THR A 117 1.64 -1.87 -6.62
N TYR A 118 2.84 -1.54 -7.10
CA TYR A 118 3.48 -0.24 -6.89
C TYR A 118 3.22 0.69 -8.08
N GLU A 119 3.35 2.00 -7.90
CA GLU A 119 3.09 3.00 -8.95
C GLU A 119 3.88 2.78 -10.25
N ASN A 120 5.07 2.21 -10.15
CA ASN A 120 5.94 1.90 -11.28
C ASN A 120 5.55 0.60 -12.02
N GLY A 121 4.47 -0.08 -11.61
CA GLY A 121 3.99 -1.32 -12.24
C GLY A 121 4.62 -2.60 -11.70
N VAL A 122 5.50 -2.51 -10.69
CA VAL A 122 5.99 -3.71 -9.99
C VAL A 122 4.82 -4.39 -9.30
N GLU A 123 4.73 -5.71 -9.42
CA GLU A 123 3.70 -6.52 -8.76
C GLU A 123 4.33 -7.64 -7.92
N THR A 124 3.80 -7.83 -6.71
CA THR A 124 4.22 -8.89 -5.78
C THR A 124 3.01 -9.43 -5.02
N ASN A 125 3.19 -10.56 -4.34
CA ASN A 125 2.16 -11.21 -3.53
C ASN A 125 2.81 -12.07 -2.43
N SER A 126 1.99 -12.70 -1.59
CA SER A 126 2.49 -13.51 -0.47
C SER A 126 3.21 -14.81 -0.86
N LEU A 127 3.14 -15.25 -2.13
CA LEU A 127 3.96 -16.37 -2.63
C LEU A 127 5.35 -15.92 -3.11
N GLY A 128 5.49 -14.64 -3.43
CA GLY A 128 6.75 -13.97 -3.75
C GLY A 128 7.39 -13.39 -2.49
N GLU A 129 7.69 -12.09 -2.52
CA GLU A 129 8.37 -11.38 -1.44
C GLU A 129 7.41 -10.67 -0.48
N GLY A 130 6.09 -10.74 -0.75
CA GLY A 130 5.11 -9.94 -0.04
C GLY A 130 5.30 -8.45 -0.33
N MET A 131 4.91 -7.59 0.61
CA MET A 131 5.06 -6.14 0.45
C MET A 131 6.46 -5.71 0.91
N VAL A 132 7.19 -4.96 0.09
CA VAL A 132 8.53 -4.45 0.38
C VAL A 132 8.47 -2.92 0.37
N VAL A 133 8.92 -2.28 1.45
CA VAL A 133 8.85 -0.82 1.62
C VAL A 133 10.08 -0.27 2.35
N PRO A 134 10.43 1.02 2.19
CA PRO A 134 11.54 1.61 2.92
C PRO A 134 11.16 2.04 4.34
N ALA A 135 12.16 2.02 5.23
CA ALA A 135 12.08 2.58 6.57
C ALA A 135 12.11 4.12 6.54
N ASP A 136 11.55 4.75 7.57
CA ASP A 136 11.49 6.21 7.76
C ASP A 136 10.76 6.99 6.64
N THR A 137 10.09 6.29 5.73
CA THR A 137 9.33 6.85 4.61
C THR A 137 7.84 6.55 4.78
N PRO A 138 6.94 7.54 4.58
CA PRO A 138 5.52 7.29 4.59
C PRO A 138 5.08 6.39 3.42
N VAL A 139 4.33 5.34 3.72
CA VAL A 139 3.72 4.43 2.74
C VAL A 139 2.22 4.66 2.76
N TRP A 140 1.65 5.02 1.61
CA TRP A 140 0.22 5.11 1.37
C TRP A 140 -0.28 3.80 0.76
N LEU A 141 -1.41 3.33 1.25
CA LEU A 141 -2.04 2.10 0.80
C LEU A 141 -3.45 2.41 0.29
N GLU A 142 -3.73 2.01 -0.94
CA GLU A 142 -5.08 1.94 -1.49
C GLU A 142 -5.55 0.49 -1.43
N VAL A 143 -6.51 0.20 -0.56
CA VAL A 143 -6.88 -1.18 -0.22
C VAL A 143 -8.23 -1.54 -0.81
N THR A 144 -8.29 -2.62 -1.57
CA THR A 144 -9.52 -3.17 -2.15
C THR A 144 -9.54 -4.70 -2.10
N GLY A 145 -10.64 -5.31 -2.56
CA GLY A 145 -10.77 -6.77 -2.64
C GLY A 145 -11.53 -7.21 -3.89
N THR A 146 -11.37 -8.47 -4.30
CA THR A 146 -11.98 -8.98 -5.55
C THR A 146 -13.16 -9.90 -5.36
N ASP A 147 -13.30 -10.54 -4.19
CA ASP A 147 -14.28 -11.61 -3.99
C ASP A 147 -15.23 -11.39 -2.80
N VAL A 148 -14.73 -11.41 -1.57
CA VAL A 148 -15.47 -11.21 -0.33
C VAL A 148 -14.89 -10.04 0.45
N TRP A 149 -15.53 -9.70 1.57
CA TRP A 149 -14.98 -8.69 2.46
C TRP A 149 -13.78 -9.25 3.21
N HIS A 150 -12.63 -8.61 3.04
CA HIS A 150 -11.42 -8.81 3.83
C HIS A 150 -11.08 -7.53 4.60
N THR A 151 -10.13 -7.61 5.50
CA THR A 151 -9.54 -6.40 6.07
C THR A 151 -8.04 -6.59 6.17
N PHE A 152 -7.31 -5.79 5.40
CA PHE A 152 -5.85 -5.75 5.47
C PHE A 152 -5.42 -5.12 6.79
N GLY A 153 -4.37 -5.63 7.41
CA GLY A 153 -3.77 -4.97 8.55
C GLY A 153 -2.41 -5.50 8.93
N ILE A 154 -1.63 -4.64 9.56
CA ILE A 154 -0.29 -4.95 10.07
C ILE A 154 -0.30 -4.63 11.57
N SER A 155 -0.39 -5.68 12.40
CA SER A 155 -0.59 -5.57 13.85
C SER A 155 0.45 -4.67 14.53
N GLU A 156 1.71 -4.81 14.13
CA GLU A 156 2.85 -4.11 14.73
C GLU A 156 2.86 -2.62 14.38
N LEU A 157 2.46 -2.29 13.14
CA LEU A 157 2.40 -0.91 12.63
C LEU A 157 1.06 -0.20 12.90
N LYS A 158 0.09 -0.89 13.52
CA LYS A 158 -1.26 -0.38 13.83
C LYS A 158 -2.02 0.07 12.59
N VAL A 159 -1.84 -0.65 11.49
CA VAL A 159 -2.52 -0.44 10.21
C VAL A 159 -3.74 -1.35 10.13
N LYS A 160 -4.84 -0.79 9.63
CA LYS A 160 -6.06 -1.54 9.30
C LYS A 160 -6.84 -0.77 8.24
N ALA A 161 -7.25 -1.45 7.16
CA ALA A 161 -8.08 -0.90 6.08
C ALA A 161 -8.94 -2.01 5.46
N ASP A 162 -10.22 -1.71 5.24
CA ASP A 162 -11.18 -2.70 4.75
C ASP A 162 -11.00 -2.92 3.24
N ALA A 163 -10.83 -4.18 2.84
CA ALA A 163 -10.74 -4.62 1.45
C ALA A 163 -12.12 -5.11 0.99
N ILE A 164 -12.92 -4.20 0.42
CA ILE A 164 -14.31 -4.46 0.02
C ILE A 164 -14.43 -4.41 -1.51
N PRO A 165 -14.97 -5.46 -2.16
CA PRO A 165 -15.17 -5.43 -3.60
C PRO A 165 -16.02 -4.26 -4.10
N GLY A 166 -15.41 -3.43 -4.95
CA GLY A 166 -16.01 -2.23 -5.53
C GLY A 166 -15.87 -0.96 -4.69
N GLU A 167 -15.12 -1.00 -3.59
CA GLU A 167 -14.73 0.16 -2.78
C GLU A 167 -13.21 0.15 -2.59
N VAL A 168 -12.62 1.33 -2.47
CA VAL A 168 -11.20 1.51 -2.12
C VAL A 168 -11.16 2.24 -0.79
N ASP A 169 -10.45 1.67 0.17
CA ASP A 169 -10.19 2.27 1.49
C ASP A 169 -8.73 2.72 1.53
N GLU A 170 -8.48 3.93 2.02
CA GLU A 170 -7.14 4.52 2.05
C GLU A 170 -6.56 4.45 3.45
N THR A 171 -5.29 4.11 3.57
CA THR A 171 -4.59 4.10 4.85
C THR A 171 -3.11 4.36 4.65
N TRP A 172 -2.37 4.64 5.72
CA TRP A 172 -0.94 4.91 5.59
C TRP A 172 -0.15 4.34 6.77
N PHE A 173 1.16 4.20 6.64
CA PHE A 173 2.03 3.95 7.77
C PHE A 173 3.44 4.48 7.52
N MET A 174 4.25 4.42 8.56
CA MET A 174 5.68 4.67 8.48
C MET A 174 6.34 3.75 9.50
N ALA A 175 7.29 2.93 9.05
CA ALA A 175 8.05 2.02 9.88
C ALA A 175 9.44 2.63 10.14
N GLU A 176 9.80 2.85 11.40
CA GLU A 176 11.10 3.44 11.78
C GLU A 176 12.23 2.39 11.87
N GLU A 177 11.88 1.13 12.10
CA GLU A 177 12.86 0.05 12.27
C GLU A 177 12.80 -0.88 11.04
N PRO A 178 13.89 -1.03 10.28
CA PRO A 178 13.98 -2.07 9.25
C PRO A 178 13.80 -3.46 9.85
N GLY A 179 13.10 -4.33 9.13
CA GLY A 179 12.82 -5.70 9.56
C GLY A 179 11.60 -6.33 8.90
N GLU A 180 11.29 -7.54 9.34
CA GLU A 180 10.15 -8.33 8.87
C GLU A 180 8.91 -8.07 9.73
N TYR A 181 7.81 -7.78 9.07
CA TYR A 181 6.49 -7.63 9.65
C TYR A 181 5.50 -8.58 8.96
N THR A 182 4.31 -8.72 9.51
CA THR A 182 3.28 -9.60 8.96
C THR A 182 2.00 -8.81 8.70
N ALA A 183 1.52 -8.88 7.46
CA ALA A 183 0.16 -8.50 7.10
C ALA A 183 -0.78 -9.68 7.38
N GLU A 184 -1.93 -9.39 7.96
CA GLU A 184 -2.92 -10.38 8.40
C GLU A 184 -4.32 -9.96 7.92
N CYS A 185 -5.19 -10.93 7.67
CA CYS A 185 -6.61 -10.67 7.44
C CYS A 185 -7.38 -10.51 8.76
N PHE A 186 -8.04 -9.38 8.96
CA PHE A 186 -8.82 -9.07 10.18
C PHE A 186 -10.35 -9.22 10.05
N GLU A 187 -10.86 -9.61 8.89
CA GLU A 187 -12.29 -9.88 8.66
C GLU A 187 -12.49 -11.33 8.22
N LEU A 188 -13.48 -12.01 8.79
CA LEU A 188 -13.70 -13.43 8.54
C LEU A 188 -14.11 -13.69 7.08
N CYS A 189 -13.14 -14.03 6.24
CA CYS A 189 -13.31 -14.16 4.79
C CYS A 189 -13.54 -15.60 4.30
N GLY A 190 -13.36 -16.62 5.15
CA GLY A 190 -13.64 -18.01 4.79
C GLY A 190 -12.79 -19.06 5.52
N PRO A 191 -12.74 -20.30 5.03
CA PRO A 191 -12.02 -21.39 5.69
C PRO A 191 -10.51 -21.21 5.84
N GLY A 192 -9.86 -20.46 4.95
CA GLY A 192 -8.42 -20.15 5.00
C GLY A 192 -8.09 -18.83 5.69
N HIS A 193 -9.08 -18.16 6.31
CA HIS A 193 -8.93 -16.84 6.91
C HIS A 193 -7.76 -16.73 7.90
N SER A 194 -7.53 -17.76 8.71
CA SER A 194 -6.46 -17.75 9.72
C SER A 194 -5.06 -17.99 9.17
N ASP A 195 -4.95 -18.38 7.90
CA ASP A 195 -3.69 -18.61 7.21
C ASP A 195 -3.48 -17.57 6.09
N MET A 196 -4.32 -16.51 6.06
CA MET A 196 -4.28 -15.43 5.07
C MET A 196 -3.33 -14.33 5.54
N ASP A 197 -2.06 -14.66 5.54
CA ASP A 197 -0.96 -13.81 5.97
C ASP A 197 -0.04 -13.48 4.77
N SER A 198 0.64 -12.34 4.83
CA SER A 198 1.69 -11.96 3.88
C SER A 198 2.89 -11.36 4.63
N ASP A 199 4.09 -11.57 4.09
CA ASP A 199 5.29 -10.95 4.60
C ASP A 199 5.30 -9.45 4.22
N VAL A 200 5.80 -8.62 5.14
CA VAL A 200 6.01 -7.19 4.92
C VAL A 200 7.44 -6.87 5.30
N THR A 201 8.30 -6.68 4.29
CA THR A 201 9.72 -6.41 4.45
C THR A 201 9.96 -4.91 4.47
N VAL A 202 10.50 -4.39 5.58
CA VAL A 202 10.91 -2.99 5.69
C VAL A 202 12.42 -2.91 5.54
N LEU A 203 12.90 -2.25 4.48
CA LEU A 203 14.31 -2.13 4.15
C LEU A 203 14.87 -0.75 4.48
N PRO A 204 16.18 -0.60 4.73
CA PRO A 204 16.85 0.69 4.59
C PRO A 204 16.59 1.29 3.20
N GLN A 205 16.52 2.61 3.08
CA GLN A 205 16.20 3.28 1.81
C GLN A 205 17.10 2.82 0.65
N ASP A 206 18.42 2.69 0.88
CA ASP A 206 19.38 2.26 -0.13
C ASP A 206 19.20 0.81 -0.58
N GLU A 207 18.75 -0.07 0.30
CA GLU A 207 18.43 -1.47 -0.06
C GLU A 207 17.08 -1.56 -0.76
N PHE A 208 16.12 -0.67 -0.44
CA PHE A 208 14.84 -0.57 -1.14
C PHE A 208 15.01 -0.04 -2.56
N ASP A 209 15.82 1.01 -2.75
CA ASP A 209 16.13 1.55 -4.08
C ASP A 209 16.74 0.46 -4.96
N GLN A 210 17.71 -0.30 -4.42
CA GLN A 210 18.30 -1.45 -5.12
C GLN A 210 17.27 -2.55 -5.42
N TRP A 211 16.37 -2.86 -4.48
CA TRP A 211 15.31 -3.85 -4.71
C TRP A 211 14.39 -3.42 -5.85
N MET A 212 14.05 -2.12 -5.95
CA MET A 212 13.27 -1.58 -7.06
C MET A 212 14.00 -1.68 -8.39
N ASP A 213 15.30 -1.37 -8.43
CA ASP A 213 16.12 -1.52 -9.64
C ASP A 213 16.18 -3.00 -10.10
N ASP A 214 16.28 -3.94 -9.16
CA ASP A 214 16.24 -5.38 -9.46
C ASP A 214 14.89 -5.84 -10.11
N GLN A 215 13.82 -5.05 -10.02
CA GLN A 215 12.52 -5.34 -10.65
C GLN A 215 12.36 -4.75 -12.06
N LEU A 216 13.35 -4.00 -12.54
CA LEU A 216 13.28 -3.38 -13.85
C LEU A 216 13.37 -4.45 -14.94
N THR A 217 12.32 -4.54 -15.75
CA THR A 217 12.27 -5.38 -16.94
C THR A 217 11.72 -4.59 -18.11
N LEU A 218 12.29 -4.79 -19.29
CA LEU A 218 11.84 -4.18 -20.52
C LEU A 218 11.58 -5.26 -21.56
N THR A 219 10.32 -5.42 -21.94
CA THR A 219 9.91 -6.29 -23.04
C THR A 219 9.77 -5.45 -24.29
N ILE A 220 10.44 -5.85 -25.38
CA ILE A 220 10.28 -5.23 -26.70
C ILE A 220 9.74 -6.27 -27.67
N THR A 221 8.63 -5.92 -28.31
CA THR A 221 7.99 -6.71 -29.35
C THR A 221 8.10 -5.97 -30.69
N LEU A 222 8.55 -6.68 -31.72
CA LEU A 222 8.66 -6.16 -33.08
C LEU A 222 7.64 -6.88 -33.98
N GLU A 223 6.75 -6.11 -34.59
CA GLU A 223 5.67 -6.61 -35.44
C GLU A 223 5.66 -5.88 -36.79
N ASP A 224 5.09 -6.52 -37.81
CA ASP A 224 4.82 -5.89 -39.10
C ASP A 224 3.44 -5.20 -39.13
N GLU A 225 3.12 -4.58 -40.27
CA GLU A 225 1.82 -3.91 -40.52
C GLU A 225 0.58 -4.82 -40.36
N ASN A 226 0.77 -6.14 -40.29
CA ASN A 226 -0.27 -7.14 -40.14
C ASN A 226 -0.34 -7.74 -38.72
N GLU A 227 0.37 -7.16 -37.75
CA GLU A 227 0.50 -7.67 -36.36
C GLU A 227 1.17 -9.05 -36.31
N GLU A 228 2.01 -9.39 -37.30
CA GLU A 228 2.81 -10.62 -37.29
C GLU A 228 4.24 -10.33 -36.80
N PRO A 229 4.85 -11.23 -36.02
CA PRO A 229 6.16 -10.98 -35.41
C PRO A 229 7.28 -10.93 -36.44
N VAL A 230 8.13 -9.91 -36.35
CA VAL A 230 9.33 -9.78 -37.18
C VAL A 230 10.48 -10.53 -36.53
N THR A 231 11.09 -11.47 -37.26
CA THR A 231 12.10 -12.39 -36.72
C THR A 231 13.50 -12.23 -37.30
N ASP A 232 13.69 -11.29 -38.21
CA ASP A 232 14.91 -11.10 -38.97
C ASP A 232 14.97 -9.69 -39.60
N GLY A 233 16.13 -9.34 -40.15
CA GLY A 233 16.31 -8.08 -40.86
C GLY A 233 16.69 -6.89 -39.97
N PHE A 234 16.66 -6.96 -38.64
CA PHE A 234 16.93 -5.80 -37.76
C PHE A 234 18.16 -5.99 -36.84
N GLU A 235 18.65 -4.87 -36.30
CA GLU A 235 19.53 -4.79 -35.15
C GLU A 235 18.94 -3.77 -34.17
N LEU A 236 18.67 -4.18 -32.93
CA LEU A 236 18.14 -3.32 -31.88
C LEU A 236 19.30 -2.82 -31.02
N SER A 237 19.40 -1.51 -30.81
CA SER A 237 20.32 -0.89 -29.87
C SER A 237 19.54 -0.17 -28.78
N ILE A 238 19.93 -0.36 -27.53
CA ILE A 238 19.40 0.37 -26.37
C ILE A 238 20.57 1.03 -25.66
N GLU A 239 20.45 2.31 -25.31
CA GLU A 239 21.48 3.07 -24.59
C GLU A 239 20.83 3.98 -23.52
N HIS A 240 21.32 3.94 -22.28
CA HIS A 240 20.87 4.87 -21.24
C HIS A 240 21.33 6.31 -21.51
N GLN A 241 20.44 7.31 -21.33
CA GLN A 241 20.74 8.71 -21.65
C GLN A 241 21.74 9.37 -20.67
N GLU A 242 21.79 8.96 -19.40
CA GLU A 242 22.75 9.49 -18.41
C GLU A 242 24.04 8.65 -18.34
N ASN A 243 24.70 8.50 -19.49
CA ASN A 243 25.88 7.65 -19.71
C ASN A 243 27.20 8.21 -19.08
N ASP A 244 27.17 9.42 -18.51
CA ASP A 244 28.37 10.14 -18.04
C ASP A 244 28.79 9.78 -16.60
N GLU A 245 27.95 9.06 -15.83
CA GLU A 245 28.19 8.76 -14.41
C GLU A 245 28.57 7.30 -14.12
N PHE A 246 28.28 6.37 -15.04
CA PHE A 246 28.54 4.93 -14.88
C PHE A 246 29.19 4.33 -16.15
N ASP A 247 30.48 3.98 -16.05
CA ASP A 247 31.22 3.25 -17.10
C ASP A 247 30.80 1.77 -17.08
N GLU A 248 29.68 1.40 -17.75
CA GLU A 248 29.38 0.10 -18.40
C GLU A 248 27.87 -0.23 -18.55
N ASP A 249 26.94 0.61 -18.06
CA ASP A 249 25.57 0.13 -17.88
C ASP A 249 24.55 0.47 -18.99
N LEU A 250 24.19 -0.62 -19.68
CA LEU A 250 23.09 -0.79 -20.64
C LEU A 250 23.22 -0.03 -21.95
N SER A 251 24.37 -0.17 -22.60
CA SER A 251 24.39 -0.25 -24.06
C SER A 251 24.29 -1.71 -24.50
N ALA A 252 23.15 -2.13 -25.03
CA ALA A 252 22.97 -3.47 -25.58
C ALA A 252 22.68 -3.37 -27.08
N THR A 253 23.34 -4.21 -27.87
CA THR A 253 23.01 -4.40 -29.28
C THR A 253 22.57 -5.85 -29.46
N LEU A 254 21.31 -6.03 -29.84
CA LEU A 254 20.65 -7.32 -29.99
C LEU A 254 20.35 -7.58 -31.46
N GLY A 255 20.59 -8.82 -31.88
CA GLY A 255 20.22 -9.28 -33.21
C GLY A 255 18.97 -10.16 -33.17
N PRO A 256 18.51 -10.66 -34.33
CA PRO A 256 17.29 -11.46 -34.39
C PRO A 256 17.40 -12.80 -33.65
N ASP A 257 18.61 -13.33 -33.46
CA ASP A 257 18.86 -14.56 -32.69
C ASP A 257 18.57 -14.39 -31.18
N ASP A 258 18.47 -13.15 -30.69
CA ASP A 258 18.17 -12.84 -29.28
C ASP A 258 16.65 -12.75 -29.00
N PHE A 259 15.82 -12.74 -30.05
CA PHE A 259 14.37 -12.64 -29.97
C PHE A 259 13.70 -14.01 -30.08
N GLU A 260 12.63 -14.23 -29.31
CA GLU A 260 11.74 -15.39 -29.43
C GLU A 260 10.38 -14.93 -29.98
N ASP A 261 10.02 -15.39 -31.18
CA ASP A 261 8.77 -15.01 -31.89
C ASP A 261 8.57 -13.48 -31.93
N GLY A 262 9.61 -12.72 -32.29
CA GLY A 262 9.56 -11.25 -32.43
C GLY A 262 9.59 -10.49 -31.11
N THR A 263 9.73 -11.18 -29.97
CA THR A 263 9.78 -10.56 -28.63
C THR A 263 11.13 -10.80 -27.95
N VAL A 264 11.64 -9.82 -27.23
CA VAL A 264 12.78 -9.95 -26.32
C VAL A 264 12.43 -9.36 -24.95
N GLU A 265 12.85 -10.04 -23.88
CA GLU A 265 12.75 -9.56 -22.51
C GLU A 265 14.14 -9.24 -22.00
N LEU A 266 14.33 -8.01 -21.55
CA LEU A 266 15.55 -7.50 -20.94
C LEU A 266 15.33 -7.28 -19.46
N GLY A 267 16.33 -7.56 -18.65
CA GLY A 267 16.32 -7.34 -17.20
C GLY A 267 17.71 -6.97 -16.71
N ASP A 268 17.91 -7.02 -15.38
CA ASP A 268 19.15 -6.64 -14.70
C ASP A 268 19.59 -5.18 -14.98
N PHE A 269 18.63 -4.25 -15.05
CA PHE A 269 18.96 -2.83 -15.20
C PHE A 269 19.53 -2.27 -13.88
N GLU A 270 20.69 -1.61 -13.91
CA GLU A 270 21.26 -0.99 -12.68
C GLU A 270 20.48 0.25 -12.22
N GLN A 271 19.68 0.86 -13.09
CA GLN A 271 18.77 1.96 -12.72
C GLN A 271 17.67 2.18 -13.76
N GLY A 272 16.52 2.68 -13.29
CA GLY A 272 15.46 3.20 -14.15
C GLY A 272 15.82 4.56 -14.77
N GLY A 273 14.99 5.03 -15.70
CA GLY A 273 15.11 6.33 -16.34
C GLY A 273 14.95 6.27 -17.86
N ALA A 274 15.53 7.25 -18.54
CA ALA A 274 15.40 7.41 -19.99
C ALA A 274 16.45 6.60 -20.76
N TYR A 275 15.98 5.74 -21.66
CA TYR A 275 16.76 4.94 -22.58
C TYR A 275 16.43 5.29 -24.03
N ASP A 276 17.46 5.50 -24.84
CA ASP A 276 17.33 5.64 -26.28
C ASP A 276 17.27 4.25 -26.91
N VAL A 277 16.19 4.00 -27.66
CA VAL A 277 15.93 2.76 -28.40
C VAL A 277 16.12 3.06 -29.88
N THR A 278 16.99 2.30 -30.55
CA THR A 278 17.24 2.44 -31.98
C THR A 278 17.11 1.09 -32.66
N ILE A 279 16.13 0.94 -33.54
CA ILE A 279 15.96 -0.25 -34.38
C ILE A 279 16.53 0.09 -35.76
N THR A 280 17.65 -0.53 -36.10
CA THR A 280 18.34 -0.32 -37.37
C THR A 280 18.06 -1.49 -38.32
N PRO A 281 17.55 -1.24 -39.53
CA PRO A 281 17.40 -2.27 -40.55
C PRO A 281 18.77 -2.73 -41.06
N THR A 282 18.95 -4.03 -41.20
CA THR A 282 20.17 -4.68 -41.73
C THR A 282 20.10 -4.92 -43.24
N ASP A 283 18.90 -4.82 -43.80
CA ASP A 283 18.56 -4.80 -45.23
C ASP A 283 17.65 -3.60 -45.55
N ASP A 284 17.16 -3.49 -46.79
CA ASP A 284 16.31 -2.38 -47.22
C ASP A 284 14.80 -2.71 -47.00
N GLU A 285 14.45 -3.64 -46.11
CA GLU A 285 13.07 -4.15 -45.94
C GLU A 285 12.18 -3.26 -45.04
N PHE A 286 12.75 -2.40 -44.20
CA PHE A 286 11.98 -1.47 -43.36
C PHE A 286 12.77 -0.21 -42.98
N GLU A 287 12.07 0.81 -42.48
CA GLU A 287 12.67 2.06 -42.01
C GLU A 287 13.31 1.94 -40.61
N ALA A 288 14.33 2.75 -40.33
CA ALA A 288 14.93 2.82 -39.01
C ALA A 288 14.03 3.57 -38.02
N ILE A 289 13.91 3.04 -36.80
CA ILE A 289 13.12 3.65 -35.73
C ILE A 289 14.08 4.16 -34.65
N GLU A 290 13.88 5.41 -34.23
CA GLU A 290 14.56 6.03 -33.09
C GLU A 290 13.48 6.49 -32.11
N ASP A 291 13.57 6.03 -30.87
CA ASP A 291 12.63 6.36 -29.80
C ASP A 291 13.35 6.56 -28.47
N THR A 292 12.68 7.21 -27.51
CA THR A 292 13.16 7.35 -26.14
C THR A 292 12.07 6.86 -25.20
N ILE A 293 12.38 5.80 -24.46
CA ILE A 293 11.51 5.24 -23.42
C ILE A 293 12.00 5.72 -22.05
N ASP A 294 11.09 6.02 -21.14
CA ASP A 294 11.40 6.38 -19.76
C ASP A 294 10.63 5.44 -18.84
N PHE A 295 11.35 4.56 -18.14
CA PHE A 295 10.72 3.57 -17.28
C PHE A 295 11.38 3.45 -15.92
N THR A 296 10.56 3.19 -14.91
CA THR A 296 10.97 3.05 -13.51
C THR A 296 10.51 1.72 -12.89
N GLY A 297 9.96 0.82 -13.72
CA GLY A 297 9.47 -0.52 -13.37
C GLY A 297 9.25 -1.35 -14.64
N PRO A 298 8.64 -2.54 -14.54
CA PRO A 298 8.33 -3.40 -15.68
C PRO A 298 7.60 -2.66 -16.80
N THR A 299 8.12 -2.70 -18.03
CA THR A 299 7.58 -1.97 -19.18
C THR A 299 7.55 -2.86 -20.42
N ASP A 300 6.44 -2.80 -21.16
CA ASP A 300 6.25 -3.50 -22.43
C ASP A 300 6.09 -2.48 -23.56
N GLU A 301 6.94 -2.56 -24.58
CA GLU A 301 6.91 -1.70 -25.76
C GLU A 301 6.73 -2.54 -27.04
N THR A 302 5.96 -2.02 -27.99
CA THR A 302 5.72 -2.67 -29.28
C THR A 302 6.03 -1.70 -30.40
N TYR A 303 6.91 -2.11 -31.31
CA TYR A 303 7.31 -1.32 -32.47
C TYR A 303 6.85 -2.00 -33.75
N GLU A 304 6.10 -1.26 -34.56
CA GLU A 304 5.66 -1.66 -35.89
C GLU A 304 6.74 -1.30 -36.92
N LEU A 305 7.22 -2.29 -37.69
CA LEU A 305 8.20 -2.09 -38.76
C LEU A 305 7.48 -1.94 -40.10
N GLU A 306 7.45 -0.72 -40.62
CA GLU A 306 6.82 -0.39 -41.90
C GLU A 306 7.76 -0.71 -43.09
N ASP A 307 7.24 -1.43 -44.09
CA ASP A 307 7.91 -1.60 -45.39
C ASP A 307 7.72 -0.33 -46.23
N PRO A 308 8.80 0.38 -46.62
CA PRO A 308 8.73 1.63 -47.38
C PRO A 308 8.09 1.48 -48.77
N ASP A 309 7.99 0.26 -49.32
CA ASP A 309 7.40 -0.02 -50.63
C ASP A 309 5.93 -0.51 -50.55
N ALA A 310 5.36 -0.75 -49.37
CA ALA A 310 4.01 -1.32 -49.21
C ALA A 310 2.86 -0.35 -49.61
N ASP A 311 3.08 0.97 -49.48
CA ASP A 311 2.09 2.00 -49.81
C ASP A 311 1.85 2.19 -51.34
N ASP A 312 2.66 1.58 -52.20
CA ASP A 312 2.62 1.77 -53.67
C ASP A 312 1.83 0.68 -54.42
N GLU A 313 1.35 -0.40 -53.78
CA GLU A 313 0.64 -1.50 -54.48
C GLU A 313 -0.89 -1.37 -54.56
N ASP A 314 -1.52 -0.43 -53.84
CA ASP A 314 -3.00 -0.37 -53.75
C ASP A 314 -3.70 0.50 -54.80
N ASP A 315 -2.97 1.19 -55.68
CA ASP A 315 -3.55 2.14 -56.66
C ASP A 315 -3.67 1.60 -58.10
N ASP A 316 -3.43 0.30 -58.34
CA ASP A 316 -3.37 -0.28 -59.69
C ASP A 316 -4.44 -1.34 -60.00
N ASN A 317 -5.63 -1.25 -59.39
CA ASN A 317 -6.77 -2.09 -59.78
C ASN A 317 -8.08 -1.32 -60.02
N ASN A 318 -8.05 -0.32 -60.90
CA ASN A 318 -9.28 0.12 -61.56
C ASN A 318 -9.05 0.59 -63.00
N ASN A 319 -8.69 -0.33 -63.89
CA ASN A 319 -8.91 -0.12 -65.32
C ASN A 319 -8.89 -1.42 -66.13
N ASN A 320 -9.96 -2.22 -66.03
CA ASN A 320 -10.33 -3.07 -67.17
C ASN A 320 -11.79 -3.59 -67.11
N ASP A 321 -12.75 -2.81 -67.59
CA ASP A 321 -13.80 -3.40 -68.43
C ASP A 321 -14.46 -2.34 -69.33
N GLY A 322 -14.56 -2.65 -70.62
CA GLY A 322 -15.22 -1.78 -71.61
C GLY A 322 -14.53 -1.73 -72.96
N GLY A 323 -14.23 -2.90 -73.54
CA GLY A 323 -13.87 -3.00 -74.95
C GLY A 323 -15.02 -2.62 -75.89
N ASP A 324 -14.66 -1.86 -76.92
CA ASP A 324 -15.47 -1.51 -78.09
C ASP A 324 -15.90 -2.74 -78.93
N ASP A 325 -17.09 -2.68 -79.53
CA ASP A 325 -17.31 -2.59 -80.99
C ASP A 325 -18.62 -3.28 -81.48
N GLU A 326 -19.31 -2.52 -82.36
CA GLU A 326 -20.36 -2.85 -83.37
C GLU A 326 -21.85 -3.03 -82.98
#